data_AF-V7C235-F1
#
_entry.id   AF-V7C235-F1
#
_cell.length_a   1.000
_cell.length_b   1.000
_cell.length_c   1.000
_cell.angle_alpha   90.00
_cell.angle_beta   90.00
_cell.angle_gamma   90.00
#
_symmetry.space_group_name_H-M   'P 1'
#
loop_
_entity.id
_entity.type
_entity.pdbx_description
1 polymer ?
#
loop_
_entity_poly.entity_id
_entity_poly.type
_entity_poly.pdbx_seq_one_letter_code
_entity_poly.pdbx_strand_id
1 'polypeptide(L)'
;MDRGKNVAPNSSGGYREFTKWTTKMNLILLNSMIEEVCQGCRIDGSWTSKGYTNIVMALHEAGLSGIKKNHVKNRQKSLKDKWREVNDLFGGLDGFSWNQTTKRFEAKDKVWNDLIKAKPSTTKWRVNPIRH
;
A
#
# COMPACT_ATOMS: atom_id res chain seq x y z
N MET A 1 2.24 5.32 -61.77
CA MET A 1 3.11 4.37 -61.07
C MET A 1 3.21 4.85 -59.64
N ASP A 2 2.30 4.37 -58.80
CA ASP A 2 2.05 4.91 -57.46
C ASP A 2 2.80 4.12 -56.37
N ARG A 3 3.53 4.91 -55.57
CA ARG A 3 3.63 4.88 -54.10
C ARG A 3 3.79 3.55 -53.35
N GLY A 4 4.95 3.45 -52.70
CA GLY A 4 5.01 3.40 -51.23
C GLY A 4 4.90 2.03 -50.58
N LYS A 5 6.05 1.39 -50.32
CA LYS A 5 6.16 0.32 -49.33
C LYS A 5 5.91 0.89 -47.93
N ASN A 6 4.71 0.67 -47.38
CA ASN A 6 4.43 0.92 -45.97
C ASN A 6 4.97 -0.25 -45.14
N VAL A 7 5.97 0.05 -44.32
CA VAL A 7 6.50 -0.78 -43.25
C VAL A 7 5.42 -0.96 -42.19
N ALA A 8 5.12 -2.21 -41.83
CA ALA A 8 4.24 -2.53 -40.72
C ALA A 8 4.84 -1.98 -39.40
N PRO A 9 4.07 -1.26 -38.57
CA PRO A 9 4.57 -0.79 -37.30
C PRO A 9 4.63 -1.97 -36.34
N ASN A 10 5.86 -2.34 -35.99
CA ASN A 10 6.16 -3.29 -34.93
C ASN A 10 5.71 -2.64 -33.60
N SER A 11 4.45 -2.84 -33.21
CA SER A 11 3.95 -2.44 -31.90
C SER A 11 4.49 -3.41 -30.85
N SER A 12 5.74 -3.22 -30.44
CA SER A 12 6.25 -3.70 -29.16
C SER A 12 5.60 -2.88 -28.05
N GLY A 13 4.29 -3.09 -27.87
CA GLY A 13 3.58 -2.66 -26.68
C GLY A 13 4.18 -3.40 -25.50
N GLY A 14 5.15 -2.78 -24.84
CA GLY A 14 5.73 -3.30 -23.60
C GLY A 14 4.60 -3.48 -22.60
N TYR A 15 4.15 -4.72 -22.43
CA TYR A 15 3.23 -5.08 -21.37
C TYR A 15 3.88 -4.61 -20.07
N ARG A 16 3.35 -3.54 -19.48
CA ARG A 16 3.74 -3.15 -18.12
C ARG A 16 3.30 -4.31 -17.24
N GLU A 17 4.23 -5.17 -16.85
CA GLU A 17 3.97 -6.22 -15.89
C GLU A 17 3.53 -5.57 -14.58
N PHE A 18 2.22 -5.51 -14.37
CA PHE A 18 1.67 -5.06 -13.11
C PHE A 18 1.86 -6.17 -12.09
N THR A 19 2.82 -5.99 -11.19
CA THR A 19 2.97 -6.90 -10.05
C THR A 19 1.68 -6.88 -9.22
N LYS A 20 0.96 -8.02 -9.18
CA LYS A 20 -0.19 -8.20 -8.31
C LYS A 20 0.29 -8.48 -6.88
N TRP A 21 0.23 -7.46 -6.03
CA TRP A 21 0.66 -7.57 -4.63
C TRP A 21 -0.29 -8.43 -3.80
N THR A 22 0.23 -9.49 -3.19
CA THR A 22 -0.49 -10.34 -2.25
C THR A 22 -0.31 -9.84 -0.80
N THR A 23 -1.16 -10.29 0.12
CA THR A 23 -1.03 -9.96 1.55
C THR A 23 0.33 -10.39 2.11
N LYS A 24 0.85 -11.56 1.71
CA LYS A 24 2.19 -12.01 2.13
C LYS A 24 3.29 -11.05 1.65
N MET A 25 3.24 -10.60 0.40
CA MET A 25 4.20 -9.62 -0.13
C MET A 25 4.10 -8.28 0.58
N ASN A 26 2.89 -7.83 0.94
CA ASN A 26 2.69 -6.60 1.70
C ASN A 26 3.27 -6.69 3.10
N LEU A 27 3.11 -7.83 3.77
CA LEU A 27 3.70 -8.06 5.09
C LEU A 27 5.22 -7.97 5.05
N ILE A 28 5.86 -8.63 4.07
CA ILE A 28 7.32 -8.55 3.89
C ILE A 28 7.74 -7.11 3.63
N LEU A 29 7.07 -6.43 2.68
CA LEU A 29 7.36 -5.02 2.36
C LEU A 29 7.23 -4.11 3.60
N LEU A 30 6.14 -4.23 4.36
CA LEU A 30 5.90 -3.40 5.54
C LEU A 30 6.92 -3.68 6.64
N ASN A 31 7.28 -4.94 6.88
CA ASN A 31 8.28 -5.31 7.87
C ASN A 31 9.66 -4.74 7.49
N SER A 32 10.11 -4.92 6.24
CA SER A 32 11.37 -4.35 5.77
C SER A 32 11.38 -2.81 5.85
N MET A 33 10.24 -2.16 5.60
CA MET A 33 10.12 -0.72 5.81
C MET A 33 10.26 -0.34 7.28
N ILE A 34 9.62 -1.07 8.21
CA ILE A 34 9.74 -0.82 9.66
C ILE A 34 11.18 -0.97 10.12
N GLU A 35 11.87 -2.03 9.68
CA GLU A 35 13.28 -2.28 9.99
C GLU A 35 14.17 -1.11 9.53
N GLU A 36 13.98 -0.62 8.29
CA GLU A 36 14.74 0.52 7.79
C GLU A 36 14.43 1.84 8.50
N VAL A 37 13.24 2.01 9.09
CA VAL A 37 12.99 3.14 10.01
C VAL A 37 13.86 3.00 11.26
N CYS A 38 13.90 1.81 11.86
CA CYS A 38 14.73 1.55 13.05
C CYS A 38 16.22 1.76 12.76
N GLN A 39 16.67 1.51 11.53
CA GLN A 39 18.04 1.74 11.07
C GLN A 39 18.34 3.19 10.67
N GLY A 40 17.40 4.13 10.86
CA GLY A 40 17.59 5.54 10.52
C GLY A 40 17.65 5.82 9.02
N CYS A 41 17.22 4.89 8.16
CA CYS A 41 17.23 5.07 6.71
C CYS A 41 16.03 5.87 6.18
N ARG A 42 15.31 6.55 7.07
CA ARG A 42 14.21 7.46 6.76
C ARG A 42 14.54 8.87 7.25
N ILE A 43 14.74 9.80 6.32
CA ILE A 43 15.12 11.20 6.56
C ILE A 43 14.06 12.10 5.91
N ASP A 44 13.54 13.08 6.65
CA ASP A 44 12.53 14.04 6.20
C ASP A 44 11.31 13.38 5.52
N GLY A 45 10.88 12.24 6.08
CA GLY A 45 9.73 11.49 5.58
C GLY A 45 10.00 10.68 4.30
N SER A 46 11.22 10.70 3.77
CA SER A 46 11.67 9.98 2.59
C SER A 46 12.69 8.89 2.93
N TRP A 47 12.72 7.82 2.14
CA TRP A 47 13.76 6.79 2.28
C TRP A 47 15.06 7.25 1.62
N THR A 48 16.19 6.96 2.27
CA THR A 48 17.50 7.11 1.64
C THR A 48 17.67 6.13 0.47
N SER A 49 18.65 6.37 -0.39
CA SER A 49 19.02 5.40 -1.44
C SER A 49 19.38 4.03 -0.86
N LYS A 50 20.06 4.01 0.30
CA LYS A 50 20.36 2.79 1.06
C LYS A 50 19.08 2.09 1.51
N GLY A 51 18.15 2.82 2.14
CA GLY A 51 16.88 2.24 2.60
C GLY A 51 16.08 1.57 1.49
N TYR A 52 15.95 2.22 0.32
CA TYR A 52 15.29 1.58 -0.83
C TYR A 52 16.04 0.34 -1.34
N THR A 53 17.36 0.33 -1.28
CA THR A 53 18.19 -0.81 -1.72
C THR A 53 17.96 -1.99 -0.78
N ASN A 54 18.02 -1.76 0.52
CA ASN A 54 17.79 -2.77 1.54
C ASN A 54 16.37 -3.36 1.46
N ILE A 55 15.35 -2.53 1.29
CA ILE A 55 13.96 -3.00 1.12
C ILE A 55 13.84 -3.91 -0.11
N VAL A 56 14.46 -3.56 -1.24
CA VAL A 56 14.44 -4.40 -2.44
C VAL A 56 15.17 -5.71 -2.19
N MET A 57 16.32 -5.68 -1.53
CA MET A 57 17.12 -6.87 -1.20
C MET A 57 16.34 -7.83 -0.30
N ALA A 58 15.68 -7.34 0.76
CA ALA A 58 14.85 -8.17 1.63
C ALA A 58 13.68 -8.84 0.88
N LEU A 59 13.09 -8.13 -0.09
CA LEU A 59 12.05 -8.70 -0.95
C LEU A 59 12.63 -9.80 -1.87
N HIS A 60 13.84 -9.61 -2.39
CA HIS A 60 14.52 -10.60 -3.24
C HIS A 60 14.88 -11.86 -2.44
N GLU A 61 15.41 -11.70 -1.23
CA GLU A 61 15.70 -12.80 -0.30
C GLU A 61 14.44 -13.60 0.05
N ALA A 62 13.28 -12.94 0.10
CA ALA A 62 11.98 -13.58 0.28
C ALA A 62 11.41 -14.23 -1.02
N GLY A 63 12.19 -14.31 -2.09
CA GLY A 63 11.83 -14.93 -3.37
C GLY A 63 11.14 -14.00 -4.38
N LEU A 64 11.11 -12.69 -4.14
CA LEU A 64 10.45 -11.70 -5.00
C LEU A 64 11.45 -10.98 -5.92
N SER A 65 12.33 -11.73 -6.60
CA SER A 65 13.45 -11.22 -7.41
C SER A 65 13.06 -10.26 -8.54
N GLY A 66 11.82 -10.33 -9.03
CA GLY A 66 11.29 -9.40 -10.05
C GLY A 66 10.95 -7.99 -9.52
N ILE A 67 10.99 -7.77 -8.21
CA ILE A 67 10.61 -6.48 -7.62
C ILE A 67 11.73 -5.45 -7.79
N LYS A 68 11.39 -4.32 -8.40
CA LYS A 68 12.29 -3.17 -8.58
C LYS A 68 11.90 -2.04 -7.64
N LYS A 69 12.81 -1.11 -7.40
CA LYS A 69 12.59 0.10 -6.58
C LYS A 69 11.30 0.85 -6.96
N ASN A 70 10.97 0.95 -8.25
CA ASN A 70 9.74 1.60 -8.70
C ASN A 70 8.46 0.85 -8.28
N HIS A 71 8.49 -0.48 -8.24
CA HIS A 71 7.38 -1.29 -7.73
C HIS A 71 7.15 -1.03 -6.24
N VAL A 72 8.24 -0.94 -5.46
CA VAL A 72 8.20 -0.59 -4.03
C VAL A 72 7.59 0.80 -3.82
N LYS A 73 8.07 1.82 -4.54
CA LYS A 73 7.54 3.20 -4.45
C LYS A 73 6.05 3.25 -4.77
N ASN A 74 5.65 2.62 -5.87
CA ASN A 74 4.26 2.58 -6.29
C ASN A 74 3.38 1.89 -5.24
N ARG A 75 3.84 0.75 -4.69
CA ARG A 75 3.09 0.02 -3.67
C ARG A 75 2.98 0.80 -2.37
N GLN A 76 4.07 1.42 -1.92
CA GLN A 76 4.08 2.29 -0.75
C GLN A 76 3.06 3.43 -0.91
N LYS A 77 3.01 4.06 -2.10
CA LYS A 77 2.01 5.10 -2.38
C LYS A 77 0.59 4.56 -2.22
N SER A 78 0.28 3.42 -2.85
CA SER A 78 -1.04 2.80 -2.73
C SER A 78 -1.40 2.40 -1.29
N LEU A 79 -0.45 1.90 -0.50
CA LEU A 79 -0.67 1.56 0.91
C LEU A 79 -0.93 2.83 1.74
N LYS A 80 -0.19 3.91 1.49
CA LYS A 80 -0.40 5.21 2.16
C LYS A 80 -1.74 5.84 1.79
N ASP A 81 -2.17 5.73 0.54
CA ASP A 81 -3.48 6.22 0.08
C ASP A 81 -4.63 5.47 0.77
N LYS A 82 -4.56 4.14 0.85
CA LYS A 82 -5.53 3.34 1.61
C LYS A 82 -5.56 3.69 3.09
N TRP A 83 -4.38 3.86 3.71
CA TRP A 83 -4.31 4.25 5.11
C TRP A 83 -4.89 5.64 5.32
N ARG A 84 -4.66 6.60 4.41
CA ARG A 84 -5.26 7.94 4.48
C ARG A 84 -6.77 7.90 4.41
N GLU A 85 -7.35 7.16 3.47
CA GLU A 85 -8.81 7.02 3.38
C GLU A 85 -9.41 6.54 4.71
N VAL A 86 -8.74 5.57 5.34
CA VAL A 86 -9.15 5.02 6.63
C VAL A 86 -8.89 6.01 7.79
N ASN A 87 -7.75 6.69 7.80
CA ASN A 87 -7.39 7.66 8.82
C ASN A 87 -8.29 8.91 8.75
N ASP A 88 -8.69 9.36 7.57
CA ASP A 88 -9.63 10.47 7.40
C ASP A 88 -11.03 10.09 7.90
N LEU A 89 -11.36 8.79 7.91
CA LEU A 89 -12.62 8.29 8.47
C LEU A 89 -12.61 8.21 10.00
N PHE A 90 -11.49 7.84 10.64
CA PHE A 90 -11.45 7.50 12.07
C PHE A 90 -10.46 8.33 12.90
N GLY A 91 -9.40 8.84 12.31
CA GLY A 91 -8.27 9.47 13.01
C GLY A 91 -8.59 10.81 13.68
N GLY A 92 -9.70 11.45 13.30
CA GLY A 92 -10.24 12.63 13.98
C GLY A 92 -11.41 12.34 14.94
N LEU A 93 -11.78 11.06 15.12
CA LEU A 93 -12.91 10.68 15.95
C LEU A 93 -12.43 10.18 17.32
N ASP A 94 -12.89 10.84 18.37
CA ASP A 94 -12.65 10.40 19.74
C ASP A 94 -13.32 9.05 20.00
N GLY A 95 -12.60 8.15 20.67
CA GLY A 95 -13.11 6.84 21.09
C GLY A 95 -12.93 5.71 20.07
N PHE A 96 -12.27 5.95 18.94
CA PHE A 96 -11.79 4.90 18.04
C PHE A 96 -10.32 4.59 18.28
N SER A 97 -10.01 3.30 18.33
CA SER A 97 -8.64 2.80 18.48
C SER A 97 -8.37 1.70 17.45
N TRP A 98 -7.14 1.62 16.95
CA TRP A 98 -6.75 0.56 16.01
C TRP A 98 -6.33 -0.70 16.77
N ASN A 99 -7.03 -1.81 16.54
CA ASN A 99 -6.65 -3.11 17.06
C ASN A 99 -5.75 -3.84 16.06
N GLN A 100 -4.48 -4.02 16.44
CA GLN A 100 -3.48 -4.68 15.61
C GLN A 100 -3.74 -6.18 15.38
N THR A 101 -4.46 -6.85 16.26
CA THR A 101 -4.77 -8.29 16.16
C THR A 101 -5.94 -8.53 15.21
N THR A 102 -7.04 -7.82 15.42
CA THR A 102 -8.27 -7.96 14.62
C THR A 102 -8.19 -7.20 13.29
N LYS A 103 -7.19 -6.30 13.14
CA LYS A 103 -6.99 -5.40 12.00
C LYS A 103 -8.23 -4.53 11.74
N ARG A 104 -8.82 -4.00 12.82
CA ARG A 104 -10.06 -3.19 12.80
C ARG A 104 -9.95 -1.99 13.73
N PHE A 105 -10.81 -1.01 13.53
CA PHE A 105 -11.06 0.02 14.52
C PHE A 105 -12.06 -0.49 15.55
N GLU A 106 -11.74 -0.31 16.82
CA GLU A 106 -12.57 -0.68 17.96
C GLU A 106 -12.97 0.58 18.71
N ALA A 107 -14.25 0.64 19.05
CA ALA A 107 -14.89 1.74 19.76
C ALA A 107 -16.11 1.19 20.50
N LYS A 108 -16.64 1.95 21.45
CA LYS A 108 -17.91 1.59 22.13
C LYS A 108 -19.06 1.59 21.13
N ASP A 109 -20.06 0.73 21.34
CA ASP A 109 -21.22 0.63 20.44
C ASP A 109 -21.93 1.97 20.21
N LYS A 110 -22.02 2.81 21.25
CA LYS A 110 -22.57 4.16 21.14
C LYS A 110 -21.81 5.01 20.12
N VAL A 111 -20.47 5.00 20.18
CA VAL A 111 -19.59 5.74 19.27
C VAL A 111 -19.73 5.23 17.83
N TRP A 112 -19.82 3.90 17.65
CA TRP A 112 -20.10 3.31 16.33
C TRP A 112 -21.48 3.72 15.78
N ASN A 113 -22.52 3.68 16.62
CA ASN A 113 -23.88 4.04 16.21
C ASN A 113 -23.98 5.53 15.84
N ASP A 114 -23.33 6.41 16.60
CA ASP A 114 -23.28 7.84 16.31
C ASP A 114 -22.56 8.11 14.97
N LEU A 115 -21.43 7.44 14.72
CA LEU A 115 -20.71 7.53 13.44
C LEU A 115 -21.54 7.00 12.27
N ILE A 116 -22.21 5.85 12.43
CA ILE A 116 -23.05 5.25 11.38
C ILE A 116 -24.25 6.16 11.08
N LYS A 117 -24.86 6.78 12.10
CA LYS A 117 -25.94 7.75 11.92
C LYS A 117 -25.48 8.98 11.13
N ALA A 118 -24.29 9.51 11.44
CA ALA A 118 -23.72 10.65 10.73
C ALA A 118 -23.23 10.28 9.31
N LYS A 119 -22.71 9.07 9.13
CA LYS A 119 -22.12 8.58 7.88
C LYS A 119 -22.43 7.09 7.66
N PRO A 120 -23.60 6.74 7.10
CA PRO A 120 -24.06 5.34 6.96
C PRO A 120 -23.11 4.42 6.18
N SER A 121 -22.33 4.97 5.26
CA SER A 121 -21.32 4.23 4.47
C SER A 121 -20.19 3.63 5.33
N THR A 122 -20.07 4.02 6.59
CA THR A 122 -19.08 3.48 7.53
C THR A 122 -19.46 2.14 8.15
N THR A 123 -20.73 1.72 8.03
CA THR A 123 -21.25 0.46 8.60
C THR A 123 -20.39 -0.75 8.23
N LYS A 124 -19.89 -0.78 6.99
CA LYS A 124 -19.01 -1.85 6.48
C LYS A 124 -17.72 -2.03 7.30
N TRP A 125 -17.22 -0.99 7.97
CA TRP A 125 -15.96 -1.03 8.72
C TRP A 125 -16.11 -1.61 10.14
N ARG A 126 -17.34 -1.74 10.65
CA ARG A 126 -17.60 -2.33 11.98
C ARG A 126 -17.26 -3.83 12.01
N VAL A 127 -17.44 -4.51 10.88
CA VAL A 127 -17.31 -5.98 10.78
C VAL A 127 -16.20 -6.45 9.83
N ASN A 128 -15.69 -5.59 8.94
CA ASN A 128 -14.67 -5.99 7.97
C ASN A 128 -13.26 -5.57 8.41
N PRO A 129 -12.28 -6.50 8.43
CA PRO A 129 -10.89 -6.15 8.67
C PRO A 129 -10.31 -5.35 7.50
N ILE A 130 -9.45 -4.38 7.81
CA ILE A 130 -8.79 -3.56 6.81
C ILE A 130 -7.60 -4.36 6.25
N ARG A 131 -7.75 -4.84 5.01
CA ARG A 131 -6.73 -5.61 4.30
C ARG A 131 -5.70 -4.68 3.68
N HIS A 132 -4.41 -4.93 3.96
CA HIS A 132 -3.27 -4.26 3.32
C HIS A 132 -2.73 -5.05 2.14
#